data_AF-A0A7K2JWI2-F1
#
_entry.id   AF-A0A7K2JWI2-F1
#
_cell.length_a   1.000
_cell.length_b   1.000
_cell.length_c   1.000
_cell.angle_alpha   90.00
_cell.angle_beta   90.00
_cell.angle_gamma   90.00
#
_symmetry.space_group_name_H-M   'P 1'
#
loop_
_entity.id
_entity.type
_entity.pdbx_description
1 polymer ?
#
loop_
_entity_poly.entity_id
_entity_poly.type
_entity_poly.pdbx_seq_one_letter_code
_entity_poly.pdbx_strand_id
1 'polypeptide(L)'
;MDSDGRRDTRGTHANPVPRPAGPPEVPAVPPRPARQPGTPPAPAAPPPPDGSAFLTWLRTPRPEALPGVWRFGHRPRPEEEPERIPARQLLSGALIAFLVGWLIWSLLYNGYLGGWWMLPLFAMLPESWAPPGTVRSVIAGYVWYTVVALVIMVGVGRLGRWDEVWRRFL
;
A
#
# COMPACT_ATOMS: atom_id res chain seq x y z
N MET A 1 -2.20 -68.30 -28.42
CA MET A 1 -1.85 -67.00 -27.84
C MET A 1 -0.66 -66.47 -28.61
N ASP A 2 -1.03 -65.57 -29.54
CA ASP A 2 -0.31 -64.40 -30.05
C ASP A 2 1.04 -64.58 -30.77
N SER A 3 0.88 -64.60 -32.09
CA SER A 3 1.89 -64.61 -33.12
C SER A 3 2.66 -63.29 -33.21
N ASP A 4 3.98 -63.43 -33.26
CA ASP A 4 4.97 -62.42 -33.54
C ASP A 4 4.82 -61.92 -35.00
N GLY A 5 4.14 -60.79 -35.17
CA GLY A 5 3.77 -60.22 -36.46
C GLY A 5 4.71 -59.11 -36.91
N ARG A 6 5.88 -59.48 -37.44
CA ARG A 6 6.78 -58.61 -38.21
C ARG A 6 6.02 -58.09 -39.44
N ARG A 7 5.60 -56.82 -39.45
CA ARG A 7 5.03 -56.17 -40.64
C ARG A 7 6.07 -55.26 -41.29
N ASP A 8 6.37 -55.61 -42.53
CA ASP A 8 7.21 -54.90 -43.47
C ASP A 8 6.89 -53.41 -43.60
N THR A 9 7.95 -52.60 -43.54
CA THR A 9 7.97 -51.18 -43.87
C THR A 9 8.08 -50.96 -45.38
N ARG A 10 6.98 -51.22 -46.12
CA ARG A 10 6.94 -50.90 -47.55
C ARG A 10 5.58 -50.34 -47.93
N GLY A 11 5.47 -49.02 -48.00
CA GLY A 11 4.30 -48.38 -48.61
C GLY A 11 3.84 -47.04 -48.05
N THR A 12 4.67 -46.25 -47.36
CA THR A 12 4.30 -44.86 -47.02
C THR A 12 4.76 -43.93 -48.13
N HIS A 13 4.06 -43.94 -49.28
CA HIS A 13 4.12 -42.80 -50.19
C HIS A 13 3.54 -41.59 -49.47
N ALA A 14 4.37 -40.58 -49.25
CA ALA A 14 3.95 -39.28 -48.72
C ALA A 14 2.90 -38.69 -49.66
N ASN A 15 1.65 -38.67 -49.24
CA ASN A 15 0.58 -38.00 -49.97
C ASN A 15 0.83 -36.49 -49.85
N PRO A 16 1.08 -35.74 -50.94
CA PRO A 16 1.27 -34.30 -50.85
C PRO A 16 -0.03 -33.64 -50.38
N VAL A 17 0.05 -32.87 -49.30
CA VAL A 17 -1.08 -32.06 -48.82
C VAL A 17 -1.49 -31.09 -49.95
N PRO A 18 -2.79 -30.97 -50.30
CA PRO A 18 -3.23 -30.01 -51.31
C PRO A 18 -2.84 -28.59 -50.90
N ARG A 19 -2.06 -27.91 -51.75
CA ARG A 19 -1.75 -26.49 -51.57
C ARG A 19 -3.06 -25.68 -51.72
N PRO A 20 -3.33 -24.69 -50.85
CA PRO A 20 -4.46 -23.79 -51.04
C PRO A 20 -4.42 -23.17 -52.43
N ALA A 21 -5.55 -23.10 -53.12
CA ALA A 21 -5.67 -22.43 -54.40
C ALA A 21 -5.17 -20.98 -54.27
N GLY A 22 -4.29 -20.57 -55.19
CA GLY A 22 -3.83 -19.18 -55.25
C GLY A 22 -4.99 -18.21 -55.48
N PRO A 23 -4.85 -16.93 -55.09
CA PRO A 23 -5.91 -15.94 -55.32
C PRO A 23 -6.22 -15.84 -56.82
N PRO A 24 -7.49 -15.60 -57.21
CA PRO A 24 -7.83 -15.36 -58.61
C PRO A 24 -7.08 -14.11 -59.11
N GLU A 25 -6.48 -14.20 -60.29
CA GLU A 25 -5.89 -13.07 -61.00
C GLU A 25 -6.99 -12.08 -61.37
N VAL A 26 -7.14 -11.07 -60.52
CA VAL A 26 -8.01 -9.92 -60.78
C VAL A 26 -7.35 -9.02 -61.83
N PRO A 27 -8.07 -8.62 -62.89
CA PRO A 27 -7.58 -7.63 -63.85
C PRO A 27 -7.14 -6.35 -63.14
N ALA A 28 -6.04 -5.75 -63.60
CA ALA A 28 -5.53 -4.49 -63.07
C ALA A 28 -6.60 -3.39 -63.21
N VAL A 29 -7.26 -3.06 -62.10
CA VAL A 29 -8.18 -1.93 -62.01
C VAL A 29 -7.34 -0.64 -62.10
N PRO A 30 -7.74 0.35 -62.93
CA PRO A 30 -7.05 1.64 -62.96
C PRO A 30 -7.03 2.29 -61.56
N PRO A 31 -5.97 3.04 -61.19
CA PRO A 31 -5.95 3.73 -59.91
C PRO A 31 -7.16 4.66 -59.81
N ARG A 32 -7.96 4.46 -58.75
CA ARG A 32 -9.10 5.34 -58.46
C ARG A 32 -8.59 6.77 -58.30
N PRO A 33 -9.17 7.77 -59.00
CA PRO A 33 -8.77 9.16 -58.81
C PRO A 33 -8.97 9.55 -57.33
N ALA A 34 -7.92 10.07 -56.71
CA ALA A 34 -7.88 10.38 -55.27
C ALA A 34 -8.82 11.53 -54.86
N ARG A 35 -9.53 12.15 -55.82
CA ARG A 35 -10.35 13.33 -55.57
C ARG A 35 -11.53 13.38 -56.52
N GLN A 36 -12.74 13.44 -55.95
CA GLN A 36 -13.93 13.90 -56.66
C GLN A 36 -13.92 15.45 -56.57
N PRO A 37 -13.97 16.18 -57.70
CA PRO A 37 -14.05 17.64 -57.67
C PRO A 37 -15.36 18.06 -56.98
N GLY A 38 -15.26 18.80 -55.86
CA GLY A 38 -16.42 19.40 -55.18
C GLY A 38 -16.72 18.91 -53.75
N THR A 39 -15.98 17.94 -53.21
CA THR A 39 -16.17 17.51 -51.81
C THR A 39 -15.42 18.43 -50.83
N PRO A 40 -16.07 18.95 -49.76
CA PRO A 40 -15.38 19.69 -48.69
C PRO A 40 -14.29 18.82 -48.03
N PRO A 41 -13.20 19.41 -47.52
CA PRO A 41 -12.19 18.63 -46.82
C PRO A 41 -12.82 17.94 -45.61
N ALA A 42 -12.73 16.60 -45.59
CA ALA A 42 -13.08 15.83 -44.41
C ALA A 42 -12.20 16.30 -43.22
N PRO A 43 -12.72 16.22 -41.98
CA PRO A 43 -11.89 16.47 -40.79
C PRO A 43 -10.61 15.65 -40.90
N ALA A 44 -9.47 16.30 -40.63
CA ALA A 44 -8.17 15.67 -40.74
C ALA A 44 -8.18 14.33 -39.98
N ALA A 45 -7.93 13.24 -40.71
CA ALA A 45 -7.78 11.93 -40.09
C ALA A 45 -6.70 12.04 -39.00
N PRO A 46 -6.92 11.44 -37.82
CA PRO A 46 -5.89 11.44 -36.79
C PRO A 46 -4.59 10.86 -37.37
N PRO A 47 -3.42 11.40 -36.99
CA PRO A 47 -2.15 10.93 -37.49
C PRO A 47 -2.00 9.43 -37.21
N PRO A 48 -1.35 8.67 -38.12
CA PRO A 48 -1.12 7.25 -37.91
C PRO A 48 -0.33 7.06 -36.60
N PRO A 49 -0.62 6.00 -35.83
CA PRO A 49 0.11 5.73 -34.61
C PRO A 49 1.60 5.59 -34.92
N ASP A 50 2.40 6.33 -34.18
CA ASP A 50 3.84 6.54 -34.26
C ASP A 50 4.68 5.29 -33.93
N GLY A 51 4.03 4.15 -33.62
CA GLY A 51 4.69 2.87 -33.38
C GLY A 51 5.50 2.79 -32.08
N SER A 52 5.60 3.89 -31.33
CA SER A 52 6.35 4.01 -30.08
C SER A 52 5.88 3.01 -29.00
N ALA A 53 4.57 2.79 -28.89
CA ALA A 53 3.98 1.79 -28.01
C ALA A 53 4.40 0.35 -28.36
N PHE A 54 4.45 0.04 -29.66
CA PHE A 54 4.89 -1.27 -30.15
C PHE A 54 6.39 -1.48 -29.90
N LEU A 55 7.22 -0.47 -30.18
CA LEU A 55 8.65 -0.54 -29.91
C LEU A 55 8.94 -0.66 -28.39
N THR A 56 8.15 0.01 -27.56
CA THR A 56 8.21 -0.12 -26.09
C THR A 56 7.86 -1.55 -25.66
N TRP A 57 6.79 -2.12 -26.23
CA TRP A 57 6.42 -3.52 -25.99
C TRP A 57 7.53 -4.49 -26.40
N LEU A 58 8.14 -4.28 -27.57
CA LEU A 58 9.17 -5.16 -28.13
C LEU A 58 10.47 -5.13 -27.32
N ARG A 59 10.82 -3.96 -26.75
CA ARG A 59 12.02 -3.74 -25.91
C ARG A 59 11.82 -4.08 -24.44
N THR A 60 10.59 -4.38 -24.00
CA THR A 60 10.34 -4.73 -22.60
C THR A 60 11.02 -6.07 -22.28
N PRO A 61 11.92 -6.14 -21.27
CA PRO A 61 12.64 -7.36 -20.93
C PRO A 61 11.66 -8.45 -20.49
N ARG A 62 11.87 -9.68 -20.99
CA ARG A 62 11.11 -10.87 -20.60
C ARG A 62 11.96 -11.66 -19.60
N PRO A 63 11.67 -11.61 -18.29
CA PRO A 63 12.37 -12.43 -17.32
C PRO A 63 12.10 -13.91 -17.56
N GLU A 64 13.08 -14.78 -17.28
CA GLU A 64 12.89 -16.23 -17.39
C GLU A 64 11.75 -16.68 -16.46
N ALA A 65 10.85 -17.49 -17.01
CA ALA A 65 9.66 -17.95 -16.32
C ALA A 65 9.33 -19.39 -16.72
N LEU A 66 8.68 -20.11 -15.80
CA LEU A 66 8.15 -21.44 -16.08
C LEU A 66 7.10 -21.37 -17.20
N PRO A 67 6.92 -22.45 -17.98
CA PRO A 67 5.87 -22.54 -18.98
C PRO A 67 4.49 -22.18 -18.38
N GLY A 68 3.79 -21.23 -18.98
CA GLY A 68 2.48 -20.74 -18.51
C GLY A 68 2.51 -19.49 -17.62
N VAL A 69 3.69 -18.98 -17.24
CA VAL A 69 3.80 -17.77 -16.42
C VAL A 69 4.10 -16.55 -17.30
N TRP A 70 3.13 -15.64 -17.43
CA TRP A 70 3.28 -14.37 -18.17
C TRP A 70 3.82 -13.26 -17.26
N ARG A 71 4.95 -12.64 -17.63
CA ARG A 71 5.65 -11.59 -16.84
C ARG A 71 6.04 -10.36 -17.67
N PHE A 72 5.14 -9.87 -18.50
CA PHE A 72 5.36 -8.62 -19.22
C PHE A 72 5.44 -7.44 -18.23
N GLY A 73 6.58 -6.75 -18.20
CA GLY A 73 6.81 -5.61 -17.31
C GLY A 73 6.92 -5.97 -15.82
N HIS A 74 7.22 -7.24 -15.51
CA HIS A 74 7.35 -7.67 -14.11
C HIS A 74 8.53 -6.97 -13.43
N ARG A 75 8.23 -6.10 -12.46
CA ARG A 75 9.21 -5.59 -11.50
C ARG A 75 9.31 -6.59 -10.35
N PRO A 76 10.51 -7.13 -10.03
CA PRO A 76 10.67 -7.96 -8.86
C PRO A 76 10.26 -7.17 -7.62
N ARG A 77 9.52 -7.82 -6.72
CA ARG A 77 9.24 -7.24 -5.40
C ARG A 77 10.61 -7.05 -4.71
N PRO A 78 10.90 -5.86 -4.15
CA PRO A 78 12.09 -5.66 -3.34
C PRO A 78 12.13 -6.70 -2.22
N GLU A 79 13.31 -7.27 -1.94
CA GLU A 79 13.48 -8.31 -0.90
C GLU A 79 13.13 -7.79 0.50
N GLU A 80 13.32 -6.49 0.74
CA GLU A 80 12.87 -5.81 1.95
C GLU A 80 11.63 -4.98 1.65
N GLU A 81 10.55 -5.24 2.40
CA GLU A 81 9.43 -4.31 2.44
C GLU A 81 9.93 -2.97 2.98
N PRO A 82 9.71 -1.85 2.25
CA PRO A 82 10.14 -0.55 2.74
C PRO A 82 9.56 -0.33 4.13
N GLU A 83 10.44 -0.09 5.11
CA GLU A 83 10.04 0.04 6.50
C GLU A 83 8.98 1.14 6.60
N ARG A 84 7.72 0.72 6.81
CA ARG A 84 6.55 1.60 6.64
C ARG A 84 6.64 2.84 7.53
N ILE A 85 7.40 2.76 8.62
CA ILE A 85 7.68 3.84 9.55
C ILE A 85 9.09 3.65 10.13
N PRO A 86 10.06 4.51 9.76
CA PRO A 86 11.43 4.38 10.24
C PRO A 86 11.45 4.48 11.77
N ALA A 87 12.19 3.57 12.42
CA ALA A 87 12.26 3.47 13.88
C ALA A 87 12.55 4.82 14.59
N ARG A 88 13.38 5.67 13.98
CA ARG A 88 13.69 7.02 14.48
C ARG A 88 12.46 7.92 14.57
N GLN A 89 11.55 7.84 13.60
CA GLN A 89 10.34 8.66 13.56
C GLN A 89 9.31 8.17 14.59
N LEU A 90 9.26 6.86 14.85
CA LEU A 90 8.50 6.28 15.97
C LEU A 90 9.03 6.76 17.33
N LEU A 91 10.34 6.67 17.55
CA LEU A 91 10.99 7.13 18.79
C LEU A 91 10.81 8.63 19.01
N SER A 92 10.99 9.45 17.97
CA SER A 92 10.76 10.90 18.06
C SER A 92 9.31 11.23 18.36
N GLY A 93 8.34 10.55 17.73
CA GLY A 93 6.93 10.73 18.03
C GLY A 93 6.57 10.36 19.47
N ALA A 94 7.10 9.24 19.97
CA ALA A 94 6.92 8.79 21.35
C ALA A 94 7.54 9.76 22.36
N LEU A 95 8.75 10.27 22.07
CA LEU A 95 9.45 11.25 22.91
C LEU A 95 8.70 12.59 22.94
N ILE A 96 8.26 13.10 21.79
CA ILE A 96 7.50 14.35 21.72
C ILE A 96 6.19 14.21 22.51
N ALA A 97 5.45 13.12 22.32
CA ALA A 97 4.23 12.86 23.09
C ALA A 97 4.53 12.84 24.60
N PHE A 98 5.61 12.19 25.02
CA PHE A 98 6.05 12.17 26.41
C PHE A 98 6.34 13.58 26.94
N LEU A 99 7.11 14.38 26.20
CA LEU A 99 7.42 15.77 26.58
C LEU A 99 6.18 16.64 26.66
N VAL A 100 5.19 16.46 25.77
CA VAL A 100 3.91 17.16 25.83
C VAL A 100 3.13 16.77 27.09
N GLY A 101 3.03 15.47 27.41
CA GLY A 101 2.37 15.02 28.65
C GLY A 101 3.09 15.52 29.90
N TRP A 102 4.42 15.49 29.90
CA TRP A 102 5.25 16.03 30.97
C TRP A 102 5.03 17.53 31.15
N LEU A 103 4.96 18.28 30.06
CA LEU A 103 4.67 19.72 30.09
C LEU A 103 3.29 19.98 30.70
N ILE A 104 2.26 19.28 30.26
CA ILE A 104 0.90 19.41 30.81
C ILE A 104 0.90 19.12 32.31
N TRP A 105 1.52 18.01 32.74
CA TRP A 105 1.65 17.66 34.14
C TRP A 105 2.37 18.75 34.94
N SER A 106 3.49 19.26 34.41
CA SER A 106 4.26 20.33 35.04
C SER A 106 3.42 21.59 35.22
N LEU A 107 2.65 22.01 34.21
CA LEU A 107 1.78 23.17 34.32
C LEU A 107 0.66 22.96 35.35
N LEU A 108 0.09 21.75 35.42
CA LEU A 108 -0.93 21.39 36.41
C LEU A 108 -0.34 21.44 37.83
N TYR A 109 0.78 20.75 38.03
CA TYR A 109 1.42 20.56 39.34
C TYR A 109 1.96 21.87 39.90
N ASN A 110 2.53 22.73 39.05
CA ASN A 110 3.01 24.06 39.45
C ASN A 110 1.88 25.10 39.54
N GLY A 111 0.62 24.73 39.26
CA GLY A 111 -0.53 25.61 39.42
C GLY A 111 -0.75 26.65 38.31
N TYR A 112 0.00 26.59 37.21
CA TYR A 112 -0.15 27.51 36.07
C TYR A 112 -1.51 27.38 35.36
N LEU A 113 -2.10 26.19 35.40
CA LEU A 113 -3.44 25.92 34.84
C LEU A 113 -4.57 26.23 35.82
N GLY A 114 -4.27 26.75 37.02
CA GLY A 114 -5.24 27.01 38.08
C GLY A 114 -5.68 25.75 38.84
N GLY A 115 -6.64 25.92 39.77
CA GLY A 115 -7.10 24.85 40.68
C GLY A 115 -8.33 24.05 40.21
N TRP A 116 -8.85 24.30 39.01
CA TRP A 116 -10.12 23.70 38.55
C TRP A 116 -10.07 22.16 38.47
N TRP A 117 -8.90 21.59 38.18
CA TRP A 117 -8.71 20.15 38.07
C TRP A 117 -8.70 19.43 39.43
N MET A 118 -8.69 20.19 40.54
CA MET A 118 -8.90 19.66 41.89
C MET A 118 -10.37 19.67 42.31
N LEU A 119 -11.24 20.38 41.58
CA LEU A 119 -12.67 20.45 41.90
C LEU A 119 -13.34 19.08 41.98
N PRO A 120 -13.06 18.11 41.08
CA PRO A 120 -13.67 16.79 41.19
C PRO A 120 -13.25 16.05 42.47
N LEU A 121 -11.98 16.19 42.87
CA LEU A 121 -11.52 15.65 44.15
C LEU A 121 -12.32 16.26 45.30
N PHE A 122 -12.44 17.59 45.36
CA PHE A 122 -13.19 18.25 46.43
C PHE A 122 -14.68 17.90 46.42
N ALA A 123 -15.28 17.68 45.25
CA ALA A 123 -16.67 17.24 45.14
C ALA A 123 -16.89 15.79 45.59
N MET A 124 -15.90 14.92 45.42
CA MET A 124 -15.96 13.50 45.80
C MET A 124 -15.44 13.25 47.22
N LEU A 125 -14.65 14.17 47.79
CA LEU A 125 -14.02 14.00 49.09
C LEU A 125 -15.04 14.24 50.22
N PRO A 126 -15.31 13.24 51.08
CA PRO A 126 -16.24 13.41 52.18
C PRO A 126 -15.75 14.44 53.19
N GLU A 127 -16.67 15.20 53.80
CA GLU A 127 -16.36 16.17 54.87
C GLU A 127 -15.58 15.55 56.04
N SER A 128 -15.78 14.26 56.32
CA SER A 128 -15.04 13.53 57.36
C SER A 128 -13.55 13.29 57.03
N TRP A 129 -13.15 13.47 55.77
CA TRP A 129 -11.78 13.32 55.27
C TRP A 129 -11.17 14.67 54.88
N ALA A 130 -11.98 15.72 54.80
CA ALA A 130 -11.58 17.07 54.45
C ALA A 130 -10.67 17.80 55.45
N PRO A 131 -10.62 17.49 56.78
CA PRO A 131 -9.79 18.25 57.71
C PRO A 131 -8.31 18.28 57.26
N PRO A 132 -7.75 19.48 56.98
CA PRO A 132 -6.39 19.63 56.48
C PRO A 132 -5.39 19.00 57.45
N GLY A 133 -4.43 18.23 56.93
CA GLY A 133 -3.37 17.60 57.73
C GLY A 133 -3.71 16.21 58.28
N THR A 134 -4.90 15.67 58.00
CA THR A 134 -5.22 14.29 58.33
C THR A 134 -4.55 13.32 57.35
N VAL A 135 -4.07 12.17 57.82
CA VAL A 135 -3.48 11.12 56.95
C VAL A 135 -4.39 10.76 55.77
N ARG A 136 -5.71 10.70 55.98
CA ARG A 136 -6.70 10.41 54.92
C ARG A 136 -6.76 11.49 53.85
N SER A 137 -6.69 12.77 54.22
CA SER A 137 -6.72 13.88 53.26
C SER A 137 -5.47 13.85 52.37
N VAL A 138 -4.32 13.55 52.98
CA VAL A 138 -3.04 13.41 52.28
C VAL A 138 -3.06 12.23 51.31
N ILE A 139 -3.54 11.06 51.74
CA ILE A 139 -3.68 9.88 50.88
C ILE A 139 -4.63 10.18 49.71
N ALA A 140 -5.79 10.77 49.97
CA ALA A 140 -6.75 11.11 48.91
C ALA A 140 -6.15 12.07 47.87
N GLY A 141 -5.38 13.06 48.32
CA GLY A 141 -4.62 13.94 47.45
C GLY A 141 -3.65 13.17 46.56
N TYR A 142 -2.77 12.35 47.14
CA TYR A 142 -1.80 11.56 46.35
C TYR A 142 -2.47 10.62 45.37
N VAL A 143 -3.54 9.93 45.77
CA VAL A 143 -4.33 9.07 44.87
C VAL A 143 -4.88 9.88 43.69
N TRP A 144 -5.42 11.07 43.95
CA TRP A 144 -5.90 11.95 42.89
C TRP A 144 -4.78 12.36 41.92
N TYR A 145 -3.62 12.78 42.44
CA TYR A 145 -2.45 13.07 41.62
C TYR A 145 -2.05 11.86 40.76
N THR A 146 -2.03 10.66 41.33
CA THR A 146 -1.72 9.43 40.58
C THR A 146 -2.73 9.17 39.48
N VAL A 147 -4.04 9.32 39.74
CA VAL A 147 -5.08 9.14 38.72
C VAL A 147 -4.90 10.12 37.57
N VAL A 148 -4.68 11.41 37.86
CA VAL A 148 -4.47 12.42 36.82
C VAL A 148 -3.20 12.13 36.01
N ALA A 149 -2.10 11.74 36.67
CA ALA A 149 -0.87 11.35 36.00
C ALA A 149 -1.08 10.14 35.07
N LEU A 150 -1.85 9.14 35.51
CA LEU A 150 -2.18 7.97 34.70
C LEU A 150 -3.04 8.33 33.49
N VAL A 151 -4.03 9.21 33.65
CA VAL A 151 -4.85 9.69 32.52
C VAL A 151 -3.97 10.37 31.46
N ILE A 152 -3.03 11.21 31.88
CA ILE A 152 -2.06 11.84 30.98
C ILE A 152 -1.18 10.77 30.31
N MET A 153 -0.63 9.82 31.07
CA MET A 153 0.18 8.74 30.52
C MET A 153 -0.58 7.91 29.47
N VAL A 154 -1.85 7.58 29.73
CA VAL A 154 -2.68 6.83 28.77
C VAL A 154 -2.91 7.64 27.50
N GLY A 155 -3.16 8.95 27.63
CA GLY A 155 -3.28 9.86 26.48
C GLY A 155 -2.00 9.88 25.64
N VAL A 156 -0.85 10.09 26.30
CA VAL A 156 0.48 10.08 25.67
C VAL A 156 0.79 8.73 25.00
N GLY A 157 0.49 7.62 25.67
CA GLY A 157 0.73 6.28 25.15
C GLY A 157 -0.04 6.03 23.85
N ARG A 158 -1.31 6.44 23.80
CA ARG A 158 -2.13 6.35 22.59
C ARG A 158 -1.63 7.26 21.46
N LEU A 159 -1.28 8.51 21.77
CA LEU A 159 -0.82 9.48 20.77
C LEU A 159 0.58 9.13 20.21
N GLY A 160 1.48 8.63 21.05
CA GLY A 160 2.85 8.29 20.69
C GLY A 160 3.00 6.94 19.97
N ARG A 161 1.90 6.24 19.68
CA ARG A 161 1.90 4.91 19.05
C ARG A 161 2.77 3.91 19.82
N TRP A 162 2.76 4.00 21.15
CA TRP A 162 3.53 3.11 22.02
C TRP A 162 3.17 1.64 21.84
N ASP A 163 1.93 1.32 21.43
CA ASP A 163 1.52 -0.05 21.08
C ASP A 163 2.32 -0.64 19.92
N GLU A 164 2.84 0.18 19.01
CA GLU A 164 3.68 -0.24 17.90
C GLU A 164 5.13 -0.45 18.34
N VAL A 165 5.59 0.34 19.31
CA VAL A 165 6.91 0.20 19.94
C VAL A 165 6.94 -1.09 20.77
N TRP A 166 5.93 -1.32 21.60
CA TRP A 166 5.79 -2.56 22.37
C TRP A 166 5.73 -3.78 21.46
N ARG A 167 4.95 -3.75 20.38
CA ARG A 167 4.90 -4.87 19.42
C ARG A 167 6.18 -5.12 18.63
N ARG A 168 7.07 -4.13 18.51
CA ARG A 168 8.33 -4.26 17.76
C ARG A 168 9.52 -4.65 18.64
N PHE A 169 9.50 -4.33 19.93
CA PHE A 169 10.66 -4.48 20.81
C PHE A 169 10.45 -5.42 22.01
N LEU A 170 9.22 -5.92 22.23
CA LEU A 170 8.90 -6.98 23.19
C LEU A 170 8.20 -8.14 22.49
#